data_AF-A0A8J6ZKP0-F1
#
_entry.id   AF-A0A8J6ZKP0-F1
#
_cell.length_a   1.000
_cell.length_b   1.000
_cell.length_c   1.000
_cell.angle_alpha   90.00
_cell.angle_beta   90.00
_cell.angle_gamma   90.00
#
_symmetry.space_group_name_H-M   'P 1'
#
loop_
_entity.id
_entity.type
_entity.pdbx_description
1 polymer ?
#
loop_
_entity_poly.entity_id
_entity_poly.type
_entity_poly.pdbx_seq_one_letter_code
_entity_poly.pdbx_strand_id
1 'polypeptide(L)'
;MLPIITASAFWLVIANSVDNSAFSQQPTPDVQRNIRYACQEQNLETLTTRLLQDLPSYANRASQRARRRKRSSDIYSYMVLAGRPEFQPLPLNPAGDTIDKQKSSETGVEQVFFTTLERQYINNKAIELQEFHWLLLTKDQNGWYLVMMFTQTASSAKQKLPTPPRDSSNGTVAQGVKTWLRDCQAGKRVR
;
A
#
# COMPACT_ATOMS: atom_id res chain seq x y z
N MET A 1 4.82 -41.57 -67.49
CA MET A 1 5.54 -41.36 -66.20
C MET A 1 4.53 -40.88 -65.16
N LEU A 2 4.65 -41.41 -63.95
CA LEU A 2 3.68 -41.47 -62.84
C LEU A 2 3.09 -40.13 -62.34
N PRO A 3 1.90 -40.15 -61.70
CA PRO A 3 1.39 -39.07 -60.87
C PRO A 3 1.88 -39.23 -59.42
N ILE A 4 2.17 -38.13 -58.73
CA ILE A 4 2.44 -38.16 -57.27
C ILE A 4 1.30 -37.41 -56.57
N ILE A 5 0.50 -38.18 -55.86
CA ILE A 5 -0.48 -37.76 -54.87
C ILE A 5 0.30 -37.36 -53.62
N THR A 6 0.14 -36.13 -53.14
CA THR A 6 0.54 -35.74 -51.78
C THR A 6 -0.71 -35.57 -50.92
N ALA A 7 -1.02 -36.63 -50.17
CA ALA A 7 -1.86 -36.56 -48.99
C ALA A 7 -0.93 -36.40 -47.78
N SER A 8 -1.13 -35.41 -46.92
CA SER A 8 -0.79 -35.54 -45.49
C SER A 8 -1.40 -34.43 -44.62
N ALA A 9 -2.31 -34.88 -43.75
CA ALA A 9 -2.50 -34.48 -42.36
C ALA A 9 -2.83 -33.02 -41.99
N PHE A 10 -4.13 -32.75 -41.88
CA PHE A 10 -4.67 -31.77 -40.92
C PHE A 10 -4.31 -32.19 -39.48
N TRP A 11 -3.45 -31.42 -38.82
CA TRP A 11 -3.26 -31.49 -37.38
C TRP A 11 -4.35 -30.67 -36.68
N LEU A 12 -5.39 -31.34 -36.18
CA LEU A 12 -6.28 -30.78 -35.17
C LEU A 12 -5.52 -30.71 -33.84
N VAL A 13 -4.97 -29.54 -33.52
CA VAL A 13 -4.49 -29.24 -32.17
C VAL A 13 -5.72 -29.04 -31.29
N ILE A 14 -6.09 -30.07 -30.53
CA ILE A 14 -7.06 -29.94 -29.45
C ILE A 14 -6.39 -29.12 -28.35
N ALA A 15 -6.83 -27.88 -28.21
CA ALA A 15 -6.45 -27.02 -27.10
C ALA A 15 -7.03 -27.60 -25.81
N ASN A 16 -6.18 -28.18 -24.96
CA ASN A 16 -6.53 -28.44 -23.57
C ASN A 16 -6.50 -27.09 -22.84
N SER A 17 -7.63 -26.38 -22.82
CA SER A 17 -7.87 -25.29 -21.88
C SER A 17 -8.03 -25.91 -20.50
N VAL A 18 -6.91 -26.03 -19.78
CA VAL A 18 -6.94 -26.30 -18.34
C VAL A 18 -7.46 -25.02 -17.68
N ASP A 19 -8.75 -25.01 -17.37
CA ASP A 19 -9.39 -23.98 -16.56
C ASP A 19 -8.79 -24.01 -15.14
N ASN A 20 -7.70 -23.29 -14.95
CA ASN A 20 -7.21 -22.92 -13.63
C ASN A 20 -8.17 -21.88 -13.03
N SER A 21 -9.35 -22.34 -12.63
CA SER A 21 -10.24 -21.61 -11.74
C SER A 21 -9.58 -21.55 -10.36
N ALA A 22 -8.58 -20.68 -10.21
CA ALA A 22 -8.06 -20.32 -8.90
C ALA A 22 -9.23 -19.76 -8.08
N PHE A 23 -9.70 -20.55 -7.13
CA PHE A 23 -10.85 -20.30 -6.28
C PHE A 23 -10.69 -18.95 -5.54
N SER A 24 -11.31 -17.90 -6.06
CA SER A 24 -11.55 -16.67 -5.31
C SER A 24 -12.77 -16.91 -4.41
N GLN A 25 -12.60 -17.64 -3.31
CA GLN A 25 -13.67 -17.78 -2.32
C GLN A 25 -13.98 -16.41 -1.72
N GLN A 26 -15.14 -15.87 -2.05
CA GLN A 26 -15.68 -14.71 -1.35
C GLN A 26 -16.11 -15.15 0.06
N PRO A 27 -15.75 -14.41 1.12
CA PRO A 27 -16.17 -14.73 2.48
C PRO A 27 -17.70 -14.70 2.59
N THR A 28 -18.25 -15.57 3.43
CA THR A 28 -19.69 -15.60 3.72
C THR A 28 -20.13 -14.29 4.42
N PRO A 29 -21.42 -13.91 4.36
CA PRO A 29 -21.91 -12.66 4.93
C PRO A 29 -21.58 -12.48 6.43
N ASP A 30 -21.59 -13.58 7.20
CA ASP A 30 -21.24 -13.58 8.62
C ASP A 30 -19.74 -13.34 8.86
N VAL A 31 -18.88 -13.97 8.06
CA VAL A 31 -17.42 -13.72 8.08
C VAL A 31 -17.13 -12.28 7.65
N GLN A 32 -17.80 -11.78 6.62
CA GLN A 32 -17.64 -10.40 6.16
C GLN A 32 -18.08 -9.39 7.24
N ARG A 33 -19.19 -9.65 7.93
CA ARG A 33 -19.67 -8.83 9.05
C ARG A 33 -18.65 -8.83 10.19
N ASN A 34 -18.11 -9.99 10.58
CA ASN A 34 -17.08 -10.09 11.60
C ASN A 34 -15.78 -9.35 11.21
N ILE A 35 -15.36 -9.39 9.94
CA ILE A 35 -14.20 -8.62 9.46
C ILE A 35 -14.49 -7.10 9.51
N ARG A 36 -15.70 -6.66 9.16
CA ARG A 36 -16.09 -5.23 9.28
C ARG A 36 -15.99 -4.74 10.72
N TYR A 37 -16.62 -5.46 11.66
CA TYR A 37 -16.56 -5.12 13.08
C TYR A 37 -15.11 -5.15 13.59
N ALA A 38 -14.32 -6.13 13.17
CA ALA A 38 -12.91 -6.18 13.52
C ALA A 38 -12.17 -4.92 13.05
N CYS A 39 -12.38 -4.44 11.82
CA CYS A 39 -11.71 -3.25 11.30
C CYS A 39 -12.14 -1.94 11.97
N GLN A 40 -13.41 -1.82 12.34
CA GLN A 40 -13.94 -0.62 13.00
C GLN A 40 -13.49 -0.54 14.46
N GLU A 41 -13.47 -1.67 15.17
CA GLU A 41 -13.15 -1.71 16.60
C GLU A 41 -11.67 -1.95 16.90
N GLN A 42 -10.84 -2.18 15.89
CA GLN A 42 -9.40 -2.35 16.07
C GLN A 42 -8.76 -1.10 16.69
N ASN A 43 -7.89 -1.33 17.67
CA ASN A 43 -6.96 -0.32 18.16
C ASN A 43 -5.95 0.06 17.06
N LEU A 44 -5.33 1.23 17.23
CA LEU A 44 -4.42 1.81 16.25
C LEU A 44 -3.26 0.86 15.89
N GLU A 45 -2.70 0.15 16.87
CA GLU A 45 -1.55 -0.72 16.68
C GLU A 45 -1.88 -1.94 15.83
N THR A 46 -2.99 -2.62 16.13
CA THR A 46 -3.45 -3.79 15.37
C THR A 46 -3.82 -3.40 13.95
N LEU A 47 -4.54 -2.28 13.80
CA LEU A 47 -4.93 -1.72 12.51
C LEU A 47 -3.68 -1.44 11.66
N THR A 48 -2.71 -0.73 12.23
CA THR A 48 -1.50 -0.31 11.53
C THR A 48 -0.63 -1.50 11.15
N THR A 49 -0.49 -2.49 12.03
CA THR A 49 0.29 -3.70 11.75
C THR A 49 -0.25 -4.42 10.52
N ARG A 50 -1.58 -4.61 10.44
CA ARG A 50 -2.23 -5.22 9.27
C ARG A 50 -2.13 -4.33 8.04
N LEU A 51 -2.33 -3.02 8.20
CA LEU A 51 -2.17 -2.05 7.13
C LEU A 51 -0.79 -2.14 6.49
N LEU A 52 0.28 -2.14 7.28
CA LEU A 52 1.66 -2.17 6.76
C LEU A 52 1.99 -3.50 6.08
N GLN A 53 1.46 -4.62 6.55
CA GLN A 53 1.61 -5.92 5.89
C GLN A 53 1.06 -5.90 4.45
N ASP A 54 -0.09 -5.26 4.25
CA ASP A 54 -0.77 -5.18 2.96
C ASP A 54 -0.35 -3.98 2.10
N LEU A 55 0.24 -2.96 2.71
CA LEU A 55 0.50 -1.66 2.09
C LEU A 55 1.26 -1.77 0.76
N PRO A 56 2.31 -2.62 0.61
CA PRO A 56 2.97 -2.79 -0.68
C PRO A 56 2.00 -3.14 -1.81
N SER A 57 1.06 -4.06 -1.56
CA SER A 57 0.05 -4.47 -2.54
C SER A 57 -0.90 -3.31 -2.91
N TYR A 58 -1.36 -2.54 -1.93
CA TYR A 58 -2.28 -1.42 -2.16
C TYR A 58 -1.59 -0.23 -2.84
N ALA A 59 -0.41 0.15 -2.38
CA ALA A 59 0.40 1.23 -2.94
C ALA A 59 0.82 0.91 -4.38
N ASN A 60 1.24 -0.32 -4.68
CA ASN A 60 1.61 -0.72 -6.03
C ASN A 60 0.41 -0.66 -6.98
N ARG A 61 -0.79 -1.07 -6.56
CA ARG A 61 -2.02 -0.88 -7.38
C ARG A 61 -2.31 0.59 -7.63
N ALA A 62 -2.14 1.45 -6.62
CA ALA A 62 -2.32 2.90 -6.78
C ALA A 62 -1.30 3.49 -7.78
N SER A 63 -0.03 3.09 -7.67
CA SER A 63 1.06 3.47 -8.58
C SER A 63 0.70 3.12 -10.03
N GLN A 64 0.33 1.85 -10.26
CA GLN A 64 0.00 1.37 -11.60
C GLN A 64 -1.23 2.09 -12.19
N ARG A 65 -2.24 2.39 -11.37
CA ARG A 65 -3.41 3.18 -11.81
C ARG A 65 -3.03 4.61 -12.18
N ALA A 66 -2.19 5.27 -11.38
CA ALA A 66 -1.72 6.62 -11.67
C ALA A 66 -0.92 6.67 -12.98
N ARG A 67 -0.05 5.68 -13.23
CA ARG A 67 0.70 5.55 -14.49
C ARG A 67 -0.19 5.40 -15.70
N ARG A 68 -1.21 4.55 -15.66
CA ARG A 68 -2.14 4.37 -16.80
C ARG A 68 -2.83 5.68 -17.19
N ARG A 69 -3.02 6.60 -16.23
CA ARG A 69 -3.58 7.94 -16.49
C ARG A 69 -2.55 8.88 -17.10
N LYS A 70 -1.29 8.81 -16.67
CA LYS A 70 -0.19 9.64 -17.13
C LYS A 70 0.62 8.86 -18.17
N ARG A 71 0.17 8.86 -19.44
CA ARG A 71 0.63 8.03 -20.57
C ARG A 71 2.16 8.02 -20.88
N SER A 72 2.98 8.78 -20.17
CA SER A 72 4.45 8.76 -20.28
C SER A 72 5.11 9.13 -18.94
N SER A 73 5.80 8.19 -18.31
CA SER A 73 6.67 8.41 -17.16
C SER A 73 7.84 7.44 -17.27
N ASP A 74 9.06 7.96 -17.42
CA ASP A 74 10.29 7.13 -17.49
C ASP A 74 10.76 6.64 -16.11
N ILE A 75 10.05 7.03 -15.04
CA ILE A 75 10.31 6.63 -13.66
C ILE A 75 9.21 5.67 -13.20
N TYR A 76 9.63 4.52 -12.68
CA TYR A 76 8.76 3.46 -12.24
C TYR A 76 9.03 3.03 -10.80
N SER A 77 8.19 3.49 -9.88
CA SER A 77 8.20 3.15 -8.45
C SER A 77 7.38 1.93 -8.07
N TYR A 78 7.96 1.03 -7.28
CA TYR A 78 7.28 -0.08 -6.61
C TYR A 78 7.70 -0.16 -5.15
N MET A 79 6.71 -0.19 -4.25
CA MET A 79 6.95 -0.47 -2.84
C MET A 79 7.29 -1.95 -2.68
N VAL A 80 8.44 -2.22 -2.07
CA VAL A 80 8.97 -3.56 -1.80
C VAL A 80 8.55 -4.01 -0.40
N LEU A 81 8.68 -3.12 0.58
CA LEU A 81 8.41 -3.41 1.99
C LEU A 81 7.81 -2.17 2.68
N ALA A 82 6.96 -2.42 3.67
CA ALA A 82 6.52 -1.43 4.64
C ALA A 82 6.61 -2.03 6.06
N GLY A 83 7.02 -1.25 7.05
CA GLY A 83 7.16 -1.75 8.41
C GLY A 83 7.73 -0.75 9.41
N ARG A 84 8.12 -1.28 10.58
CA ARG A 84 8.64 -0.53 11.72
C ARG A 84 7.68 0.59 12.18
N PRO A 85 6.42 0.26 12.51
CA PRO A 85 5.49 1.25 13.04
C PRO A 85 5.97 1.76 14.41
N GLU A 86 5.97 3.06 14.60
CA GLU A 86 6.23 3.74 15.86
C GLU A 86 5.02 4.63 16.17
N PHE A 87 4.45 4.49 17.37
CA PHE A 87 3.21 5.17 17.77
C PHE A 87 3.47 6.38 18.68
N GLN A 88 4.72 6.58 19.10
CA GLN A 88 5.08 7.71 19.93
C GLN A 88 5.13 8.98 19.06
N PRO A 89 4.30 10.01 19.33
CA PRO A 89 4.39 11.27 18.60
C PRO A 89 5.77 11.87 18.78
N LEU A 90 6.30 12.46 17.71
CA LEU A 90 7.54 13.22 17.79
C LEU A 90 7.30 14.45 18.68
N PRO A 91 8.22 14.78 19.60
CA PRO A 91 8.05 15.94 20.45
C PRO A 91 8.02 17.20 19.59
N LEU A 92 6.94 17.98 19.71
CA LEU A 92 6.79 19.23 18.95
C LEU A 92 7.80 20.28 19.43
N ASN A 93 8.40 20.08 20.61
CA ASN A 93 9.42 20.95 21.17
C ASN A 93 10.50 20.12 21.91
N PRO A 94 11.69 19.88 21.31
CA PRO A 94 12.74 19.09 21.96
C PRO A 94 13.37 19.78 23.19
N ALA A 95 13.02 21.05 23.45
CA ALA A 95 13.62 21.89 24.49
C ALA A 95 12.75 22.14 25.73
N GLY A 96 11.54 21.59 25.83
CA GLY A 96 10.74 21.80 27.04
C GLY A 96 9.29 21.37 26.94
N ASP A 97 8.86 20.74 28.03
CA ASP A 97 7.52 20.35 28.45
C ASP A 97 6.89 19.11 27.81
N THR A 98 6.50 18.20 28.71
CA THR A 98 5.87 16.88 28.57
C THR A 98 4.45 16.92 27.97
N ILE A 99 4.22 17.73 26.95
CA ILE A 99 2.88 18.06 26.42
C ILE A 99 2.39 17.05 25.35
N ASP A 100 3.26 16.15 24.87
CA ASP A 100 3.06 15.50 23.57
C ASP A 100 2.04 14.34 23.53
N LYS A 101 1.70 13.70 24.66
CA LYS A 101 0.65 12.64 24.67
C LYS A 101 -0.76 13.17 24.92
N GLN A 102 -0.89 14.29 25.65
CA GLN A 102 -2.20 14.80 26.05
C GLN A 102 -2.92 15.45 24.85
N LYS A 103 -2.19 16.20 24.01
CA LYS A 103 -2.78 16.95 22.88
C LYS A 103 -3.26 16.10 21.69
N SER A 104 -2.61 14.97 21.39
CA SER A 104 -3.10 14.06 20.34
C SER A 104 -4.41 13.39 20.75
N SER A 105 -4.51 13.01 22.03
CA SER A 105 -5.73 12.46 22.63
C SER A 105 -6.89 13.48 22.64
N GLU A 106 -6.61 14.75 22.94
CA GLU A 106 -7.63 15.83 22.95
C GLU A 106 -8.19 16.15 21.56
N THR A 107 -7.41 15.96 20.49
CA THR A 107 -7.84 16.27 19.11
C THR A 107 -8.50 15.09 18.39
N GLY A 108 -8.43 13.87 18.96
CA GLY A 108 -8.92 12.65 18.31
C GLY A 108 -8.12 12.27 17.05
N VAL A 109 -6.89 12.76 16.93
CA VAL A 109 -5.97 12.49 15.82
C VAL A 109 -4.77 11.72 16.36
N GLU A 110 -4.60 10.51 15.84
CA GLU A 110 -3.52 9.61 16.18
C GLU A 110 -2.40 9.70 15.14
N GLN A 111 -1.15 9.69 15.60
CA GLN A 111 0.02 9.70 14.75
C GLN A 111 0.70 8.33 14.73
N VAL A 112 1.02 7.88 13.52
CA VAL A 112 1.81 6.68 13.27
C VAL A 112 3.01 7.07 12.41
N PHE A 113 4.20 6.73 12.86
CA PHE A 113 5.39 6.80 12.04
C PHE A 113 5.72 5.42 11.48
N PHE A 114 6.11 5.32 10.22
CA PHE A 114 6.58 4.06 9.64
C PHE A 114 7.59 4.27 8.52
N THR A 115 8.30 3.21 8.17
CA THR A 115 9.30 3.20 7.10
C THR A 115 8.84 2.32 5.94
N THR A 116 9.16 2.73 4.72
CA THR A 116 9.02 1.88 3.53
C THR A 116 10.32 1.80 2.75
N LEU A 117 10.45 0.71 2.00
CA LEU A 117 11.50 0.53 1.00
C LEU A 117 10.84 0.51 -0.38
N GLU A 118 11.21 1.46 -1.21
CA GLU A 118 10.76 1.58 -2.59
C GLU A 118 11.89 1.24 -3.56
N ARG A 119 11.57 0.50 -4.62
CA ARG A 119 12.45 0.31 -5.77
C ARG A 119 11.94 1.15 -6.93
N GLN A 120 12.76 2.06 -7.41
CA GLN A 120 12.50 2.85 -8.60
C GLN A 120 13.33 2.34 -9.77
N TYR A 121 12.74 2.27 -10.95
CA TYR A 121 13.45 2.04 -12.20
C TYR A 121 13.50 3.34 -12.99
N ILE A 122 14.72 3.82 -13.23
CA ILE A 122 15.01 5.04 -14.01
C ILE A 122 15.98 4.64 -15.11
N ASN A 123 15.63 4.85 -16.39
CA ASN A 123 16.48 4.47 -17.53
C ASN A 123 16.99 3.03 -17.43
N ASN A 124 16.09 2.09 -17.09
CA ASN A 124 16.35 0.66 -16.89
C ASN A 124 17.33 0.32 -15.74
N LYS A 125 17.67 1.28 -14.87
CA LYS A 125 18.47 1.05 -13.66
C LYS A 125 17.57 1.03 -12.44
N ALA A 126 17.72 0.00 -11.61
CA ALA A 126 17.06 -0.08 -10.31
C ALA A 126 17.83 0.75 -9.28
N ILE A 127 17.12 1.63 -8.58
CA ILE A 127 17.58 2.30 -7.38
C ILE A 127 16.63 1.98 -6.24
N GLU A 128 17.15 1.95 -5.02
CA GLU A 128 16.34 1.77 -3.82
C GLU A 128 16.28 3.08 -3.05
N LEU A 129 15.11 3.38 -2.52
CA LEU A 129 14.82 4.57 -1.73
C LEU A 129 14.15 4.12 -0.44
N GLN A 130 14.63 4.64 0.68
CA GLN A 130 13.98 4.46 1.96
C GLN A 130 13.13 5.69 2.23
N GLU A 131 11.86 5.49 2.55
CA GLU A 131 10.95 6.57 2.87
C GLU A 131 10.46 6.47 4.31
N PHE A 132 10.33 7.62 4.95
CA PHE A 132 9.84 7.78 6.31
C PHE A 132 8.52 8.53 6.24
N HIS A 133 7.48 7.99 6.85
CA HIS A 133 6.13 8.50 6.73
C HIS A 133 5.57 8.87 8.10
N TRP A 134 4.96 10.06 8.17
CA TRP A 134 4.08 10.44 9.27
C TRP A 134 2.66 10.30 8.77
N LEU A 135 1.92 9.39 9.39
CA LEU A 135 0.56 9.06 9.06
C LEU A 135 -0.35 9.54 10.18
N LEU A 136 -1.24 10.48 9.87
CA LEU A 136 -2.20 10.98 10.84
C LEU A 136 -3.56 10.40 10.53
N LEU A 137 -4.11 9.70 11.49
CA LEU A 137 -5.38 9.00 11.40
C LEU A 137 -6.37 9.56 12.41
N THR A 138 -7.65 9.51 12.09
CA THR A 138 -8.73 9.77 13.05
C THR A 138 -9.75 8.64 12.96
N LYS A 139 -10.50 8.43 14.05
CA LYS A 139 -11.54 7.40 14.13
C LYS A 139 -12.90 8.04 14.37
N ASP A 140 -13.90 7.61 13.60
CA ASP A 140 -15.31 7.89 13.85
C ASP A 140 -16.12 6.58 13.99
N GLN A 141 -17.45 6.68 14.02
CA GLN A 141 -18.37 5.54 14.14
C GLN A 141 -18.25 4.50 13.01
N ASN A 142 -17.77 4.92 11.84
CA ASN A 142 -17.61 4.10 10.65
C ASN A 142 -16.19 3.51 10.52
N GLY A 143 -15.21 3.99 11.29
CA GLY A 143 -13.87 3.43 11.40
C GLY A 143 -12.75 4.47 11.29
N TRP A 144 -11.57 4.02 10.86
CA TRP A 144 -10.36 4.84 10.75
C TRP A 144 -10.21 5.53 9.38
N TYR A 145 -9.78 6.79 9.38
CA TYR A 145 -9.59 7.61 8.19
C TYR A 145 -8.24 8.32 8.19
N LEU A 146 -7.68 8.51 6.98
CA LEU A 146 -6.52 9.36 6.79
C LEU A 146 -6.93 10.84 6.91
N VAL A 147 -6.28 11.55 7.83
CA VAL A 147 -6.33 13.03 7.91
C VAL A 147 -5.30 13.61 6.95
N MET A 148 -4.02 13.29 7.19
CA MET A 148 -2.90 13.79 6.40
C MET A 148 -1.71 12.83 6.47
N MET A 149 -0.79 13.00 5.53
CA MET A 149 0.44 12.22 5.50
C MET A 149 1.60 13.09 5.05
N PHE A 150 2.75 12.92 5.71
CA PHE A 150 4.02 13.53 5.29
C PHE A 150 5.02 12.45 4.94
N THR A 151 5.96 12.77 4.06
CA THR A 151 7.01 11.83 3.67
C THR A 151 8.35 12.52 3.52
N GLN A 152 9.37 11.88 4.07
CA GLN A 152 10.77 12.21 3.92
C GLN A 152 11.45 11.05 3.20
N THR A 153 12.06 11.33 2.06
CA THR A 153 12.78 10.34 1.25
C THR A 153 14.27 10.42 1.55
N ALA A 154 14.88 9.29 1.89
CA ALA A 154 16.32 9.10 1.96
C ALA A 154 16.81 8.24 0.79
N SER A 155 17.93 8.65 0.18
CA SER A 155 18.56 7.88 -0.88
C SER A 155 19.57 6.90 -0.29
N SER A 156 19.62 5.67 -0.81
CA SER A 156 20.61 4.66 -0.42
C SER A 156 22.06 5.02 -0.81
N ALA A 157 22.28 6.12 -1.53
CA ALA A 157 23.62 6.63 -1.80
C ALA A 157 24.22 7.21 -0.50
N LYS A 158 25.30 6.59 -0.02
CA LYS A 158 25.95 6.68 1.32
C LYS A 158 26.18 8.07 1.95
N GLN A 159 25.82 9.20 1.31
CA GLN A 159 26.17 10.55 1.76
C GLN A 159 25.09 11.61 1.54
N LYS A 160 23.86 11.26 1.15
CA LYS A 160 22.78 12.26 1.02
C LYS A 160 21.92 12.32 2.27
N LEU A 161 21.85 13.52 2.86
CA LEU A 161 20.86 13.85 3.90
C LEU A 161 19.45 13.53 3.38
N PRO A 162 18.57 12.99 4.23
CA PRO A 162 17.17 12.82 3.88
C PRO A 162 16.54 14.15 3.45
N THR A 163 15.64 14.09 2.47
CA THR A 163 14.89 15.28 2.01
C THR A 163 14.04 15.87 3.12
N PRO A 164 13.71 17.18 3.11
CA PRO A 164 12.74 17.72 4.06
C PRO A 164 11.39 16.98 3.93
N PRO A 165 10.64 16.77 5.04
CA PRO A 165 9.30 16.22 4.97
C PRO A 165 8.39 17.04 4.06
N ARG A 166 7.63 16.38 3.19
CA ARG A 166 6.66 17.01 2.28
C ARG A 166 5.29 16.39 2.47
N ASP A 167 4.24 17.18 2.28
CA ASP A 167 2.86 16.66 2.25
C ASP A 167 2.73 15.64 1.10
N SER A 168 2.33 14.43 1.47
CA SER A 168 2.15 13.29 0.61
C SER A 168 0.73 12.69 0.74
N SER A 169 -0.23 13.46 1.29
CA SER A 169 -1.63 13.06 1.50
C SER A 169 -2.36 12.65 0.20
N ASN A 170 -1.84 13.10 -0.95
CA ASN A 170 -2.32 12.75 -2.28
C ASN A 170 -1.38 11.81 -3.06
N GLY A 171 -0.26 11.39 -2.44
CA GLY A 171 0.72 10.50 -3.03
C GLY A 171 0.25 9.04 -3.10
N THR A 172 1.00 8.22 -3.84
CA THR A 172 0.71 6.81 -4.08
C THR A 172 0.51 6.01 -2.78
N VAL A 173 1.37 6.23 -1.79
CA VAL A 173 1.30 5.55 -0.48
C VAL A 173 0.01 5.94 0.25
N ALA A 174 -0.34 7.23 0.30
CA ALA A 174 -1.58 7.70 0.93
C ALA A 174 -2.83 7.15 0.22
N GLN A 175 -2.80 7.04 -1.10
CA GLN A 175 -3.89 6.40 -1.86
C GLN A 175 -4.01 4.91 -1.55
N GLY A 176 -2.87 4.22 -1.35
CA GLY A 176 -2.83 2.85 -0.85
C GLY A 176 -3.51 2.72 0.51
N VAL A 177 -3.10 3.56 1.47
CA VAL A 177 -3.69 3.64 2.83
C VAL A 177 -5.19 3.90 2.78
N LYS A 178 -5.65 4.94 2.07
CA LYS A 178 -7.08 5.27 1.93
C LYS A 178 -7.88 4.09 1.39
N THR A 179 -7.35 3.42 0.37
CA THR A 179 -8.02 2.27 -0.26
C THR A 179 -8.08 1.09 0.70
N TRP A 180 -6.99 0.81 1.43
CA TRP A 180 -6.92 -0.25 2.44
C TRP A 180 -7.94 -0.01 3.56
N LEU A 181 -7.97 1.19 4.15
CA LEU A 181 -8.90 1.56 5.22
C LEU A 181 -10.35 1.34 4.79
N ARG A 182 -10.70 1.81 3.58
CA ARG A 182 -12.02 1.62 3.00
C ARG A 182 -12.37 0.14 2.78
N ASP A 183 -11.44 -0.67 2.29
CA ASP A 183 -11.69 -2.09 2.06
C ASP A 183 -11.78 -2.88 3.37
N CYS A 184 -11.02 -2.48 4.40
CA CYS A 184 -11.11 -2.97 5.79
C CYS A 184 -12.51 -2.68 6.37
N GLN A 185 -12.97 -1.43 6.30
CA GLN A 185 -14.31 -1.02 6.72
C GLN A 185 -15.43 -1.76 5.98
N ALA A 186 -15.20 -2.11 4.70
CA ALA A 186 -16.14 -2.91 3.90
C ALA A 186 -16.07 -4.43 4.18
N GLY A 187 -15.18 -4.87 5.06
CA GLY A 187 -15.02 -6.28 5.44
C GLY A 187 -14.49 -7.15 4.33
N LYS A 188 -13.84 -6.53 3.34
CA LYS A 188 -13.23 -7.31 2.26
C LYS A 188 -12.02 -8.02 2.83
N ARG A 189 -11.76 -9.23 2.32
CA ARG A 189 -10.55 -9.97 2.69
C ARG A 189 -9.33 -9.16 2.26
N VAL A 190 -8.66 -8.59 3.24
CA VAL A 190 -7.33 -8.04 3.13
C VAL A 190 -6.37 -9.25 3.19
N ARG A 191 -5.38 -9.33 2.29
CA ARG A 191 -4.92 -10.63 1.78
C ARG A 191 -3.72 -11.15 2.55
#